data_AF-A0A534AJF2-F1
#
_entry.id   AF-A0A534AJF2-F1
#
_cell.length_a   1.000
_cell.length_b   1.000
_cell.length_c   1.000
_cell.angle_alpha   90.00
_cell.angle_beta   90.00
_cell.angle_gamma   90.00
#
_symmetry.space_group_name_H-M   'P 1'
#
loop_
_entity.id
_entity.type
_entity.pdbx_description
1 polymer ?
#
loop_
_entity_poly.entity_id
_entity_poly.type
_entity_poly.pdbx_seq_one_letter_code
_entity_poly.pdbx_strand_id
1 'polypeptide(L)' 'MAANAPPLKQQAHALVENLPDTATWDDLAYEAELRASIERGLADSESGRLVAVEDLMKELGIDE' A
#
# COMPACT_ATOMS: atom_id res chain seq x y z
N MET A 1 -10.88 -4.39 -15.25
CA MET A 1 -11.19 -5.75 -14.78
C MET A 1 -10.62 -5.87 -13.38
N ALA A 2 -11.43 -5.67 -12.34
CA ALA A 2 -10.96 -5.82 -10.97
C ALA A 2 -10.56 -7.28 -10.78
N ALA A 3 -9.27 -7.55 -10.68
CA ALA A 3 -8.75 -8.87 -10.42
C ALA A 3 -9.33 -9.34 -9.08
N ASN A 4 -9.90 -10.53 -9.08
CA ASN A 4 -10.51 -11.16 -7.92
C ASN A 4 -9.38 -11.47 -6.92
N ALA A 5 -9.02 -10.50 -6.08
CA ALA A 5 -7.96 -10.66 -5.11
C ALA A 5 -8.31 -11.84 -4.19
N PRO A 6 -7.33 -12.69 -3.82
CA PRO A 6 -7.60 -13.80 -2.94
C PRO A 6 -8.17 -13.30 -1.60
N PRO A 7 -8.95 -14.10 -0.85
CA PRO A 7 -9.49 -13.67 0.43
C PRO A 7 -8.38 -13.17 1.38
N LEU A 8 -8.69 -12.20 2.24
CA LEU A 8 -7.72 -11.60 3.19
C LEU A 8 -6.88 -12.65 3.92
N LYS A 9 -7.53 -13.73 4.40
CA LYS A 9 -6.83 -14.82 5.10
C LYS A 9 -5.74 -15.45 4.23
N GLN A 10 -6.03 -15.75 2.97
CA GLN A 10 -5.06 -16.33 2.05
C GLN A 10 -3.91 -15.36 1.75
N GLN A 11 -4.22 -14.06 1.63
CA GLN A 11 -3.21 -13.01 1.46
C GLN A 11 -2.30 -12.90 2.69
N ALA A 12 -2.87 -12.93 3.90
CA ALA A 12 -2.10 -12.91 5.15
C ALA A 12 -1.23 -14.16 5.32
N HIS A 13 -1.74 -15.35 4.99
CA HIS A 13 -0.93 -16.57 4.98
C HIS A 13 0.24 -16.44 4.03
N ALA A 14 0.01 -16.01 2.78
CA ALA A 14 1.09 -15.81 1.81
C ALA A 14 2.12 -14.77 2.27
N LEU A 15 1.70 -13.71 2.95
CA LEU A 15 2.61 -12.73 3.54
C LEU A 15 3.53 -13.39 4.57
N VAL A 16 2.96 -14.15 5.52
CA VAL A 16 3.73 -14.83 6.58
C VAL A 16 4.70 -15.87 6.00
N GLU A 17 4.28 -16.64 4.98
CA GLU A 17 5.15 -17.63 4.31
C GLU A 17 6.36 -17.02 3.59
N ASN A 18 6.29 -15.73 3.20
CA ASN A 18 7.38 -15.04 2.53
C ASN A 18 8.32 -14.29 3.49
N LEU A 19 7.98 -14.23 4.78
CA LEU A 19 8.86 -13.61 5.77
C LEU A 19 10.05 -14.54 6.08
N PRO A 20 11.24 -14.00 6.37
CA PRO A 20 12.35 -14.81 6.86
C PRO A 20 12.04 -15.38 8.24
N ASP A 21 12.62 -16.54 8.59
CA ASP A 21 12.47 -17.15 9.92
C ASP A 21 12.92 -16.23 11.08
N THR A 22 13.76 -15.24 10.78
CA THR A 22 14.24 -14.22 11.74
C THR A 22 13.31 -13.02 11.86
N ALA A 23 12.21 -12.96 11.12
CA ALA A 23 11.28 -11.84 11.15
C ALA A 23 10.66 -11.67 12.54
N THR A 24 10.46 -10.41 12.90
CA THR A 24 9.83 -10.00 14.15
C THR A 24 8.36 -9.65 13.93
N TRP A 25 7.65 -9.39 15.03
CA TRP A 25 6.30 -8.85 14.96
C TRP A 25 6.24 -7.47 14.29
N ASP A 26 7.29 -6.66 14.44
CA ASP A 26 7.37 -5.34 13.82
C ASP A 26 7.51 -5.45 12.29
N ASP A 27 8.28 -6.43 11.80
CA ASP A 27 8.41 -6.70 10.36
C ASP A 27 7.07 -7.14 9.75
N LEU A 28 6.37 -8.05 10.43
CA LEU A 28 5.04 -8.50 10.01
C LEU A 28 4.03 -7.34 9.98
N ALA A 29 4.03 -6.49 11.01
CA ALA A 29 3.14 -5.33 11.07
C ALA A 29 3.45 -4.32 9.96
N TYR A 30 4.72 -4.07 9.69
CA TYR A 30 5.17 -3.20 8.61
C TYR A 30 4.70 -3.70 7.25
N GLU A 31 4.94 -4.98 6.92
CA GLU A 31 4.54 -5.55 5.63
C GLU A 31 3.02 -5.53 5.43
N ALA A 32 2.26 -5.82 6.49
CA ALA A 32 0.80 -5.76 6.45
C ALA A 32 0.29 -4.33 6.17
N GLU A 33 0.84 -3.32 6.85
CA GLU A 33 0.46 -1.92 6.66
C GLU A 33 0.91 -1.38 5.30
N LEU A 34 2.12 -1.73 4.85
CA LEU A 34 2.62 -1.38 3.53
C LEU A 34 1.65 -1.86 2.44
N ARG A 35 1.24 -3.13 2.51
CA ARG A 35 0.28 -3.69 1.55
C ARG A 35 -1.08 -2.99 1.60
N ALA A 36 -1.60 -2.74 2.79
CA ALA A 36 -2.87 -2.02 2.97
C ALA A 36 -2.80 -0.58 2.43
N SER A 37 -1.65 0.10 2.59
CA SER A 37 -1.42 1.45 2.06
C SER A 37 -1.44 1.49 0.54
N ILE A 38 -0.86 0.48 -0.12
CA ILE A 38 -0.88 0.34 -1.58
C ILE A 38 -2.31 0.13 -2.07
N GLU A 39 -3.06 -0.78 -1.46
CA GLU A 39 -4.46 -1.04 -1.82
C GLU A 39 -5.34 0.21 -1.66
N ARG A 40 -5.14 0.99 -0.59
CA ARG A 40 -5.83 2.28 -0.41
C ARG A 40 -5.43 3.30 -1.48
N GLY A 41 -4.14 3.44 -1.77
CA GLY A 41 -3.66 4.36 -2.81
C GLY A 41 -4.16 4.01 -4.20
N LEU A 42 -4.23 2.72 -4.53
CA LEU A 42 -4.84 2.24 -5.78
C LEU A 42 -6.33 2.58 -5.82
N ALA A 43 -7.07 2.35 -4.74
CA ALA A 43 -8.48 2.71 -4.66
C ALA A 43 -8.72 4.22 -4.75
N ASP A 44 -7.87 5.04 -4.13
CA ASP A 44 -7.88 6.50 -4.26
C ASP A 44 -7.68 6.91 -5.71
N SER A 45 -6.69 6.33 -6.39
CA SER A 45 -6.41 6.57 -7.81
C SER A 45 -7.58 6.16 -8.72
N GLU A 46 -8.15 4.99 -8.53
CA GLU A 46 -9.30 4.51 -9.30
C GLU A 46 -10.55 5.38 -9.10
N SER A 47 -10.70 5.92 -7.89
CA SER A 47 -11.81 6.83 -7.54
C SER A 47 -11.57 8.30 -7.93
N GLY A 48 -10.42 8.62 -8.51
CA GLY A 48 -10.05 9.98 -8.89
C GLY A 48 -9.75 10.92 -7.70
N ARG A 49 -9.51 10.37 -6.50
CA ARG A 49 -9.01 11.12 -5.33
C ARG A 49 -7.51 11.41 -5.49
N LEU A 50 -7.18 12.25 -6.46
CA LEU A 50 -5.82 12.59 -6.84
C LEU A 50 -5.57 14.09 -6.66
N VAL A 51 -4.30 14.47 -6.48
CA VAL A 51 -3.82 15.86 -6.53
C VAL A 51 -2.91 16.01 -7.75
N ALA A 52 -3.01 17.15 -8.45
CA ALA A 52 -2.09 17.46 -9.54
C ALA A 52 -0.68 17.70 -8.97
N VAL A 53 0.36 17.22 -9.67
CA VAL A 53 1.73 17.30 -9.17
C VAL A 53 2.16 18.75 -8.97
N GLU A 54 1.70 19.65 -9.84
CA GLU A 54 1.98 21.08 -9.80
C GLU A 54 1.37 21.74 -8.55
N ASP A 55 0.20 21.27 -8.11
CA ASP A 55 -0.47 21.80 -6.92
C ASP A 55 0.17 21.26 -5.63
N LEU A 56 0.57 19.98 -5.65
CA LEU A 56 1.32 19.37 -4.55
C LEU A 56 2.69 20.04 -4.34
N MET A 57 3.44 20.30 -5.42
CA MET A 57 4.75 20.96 -5.34
C MET A 57 4.66 22.37 -4.74
N LYS A 58 3.64 23.15 -5.14
CA LYS A 58 3.34 24.46 -4.56
C LYS A 58 3.03 24.36 -3.06
N GLU A 59 2.22 23.38 -2.65
CA GLU A 59 1.89 23.17 -1.25
C GLU A 59 3.12 22.81 -0.39
N LEU A 60 4.04 22.03 -0.97
CA LEU A 60 5.28 21.63 -0.31
C LEU A 60 6.38 22.71 -0.37
N GLY A 61 6.16 23.82 -1.07
CA GLY A 61 7.16 24.88 -1.24
C GLY A 61 8.40 24.40 -2.02
N ILE A 62 8.23 23.42 -2.91
CA ILE A 62 9.28 22.94 -3.80
C ILE A 62 9.18 23.77 -5.09
N ASP A 63 10.05 24.77 -5.20
CA ASP A 63 10.22 25.55 -6.43
C ASP A 63 11.06 24.73 -7.44
N GLU A 64 10.57 24.58 -8.68
CA GLU A 64 11.32 23.97 -9.81
C GLU A 64 12.59 24.75 -10.19
#